data_AF-A0A3D5PND3-F1
#
_entry.id   AF-A0A3D5PND3-F1
#
_cell.length_a   1.000
_cell.length_b   1.000
_cell.length_c   1.000
_cell.angle_alpha   90.00
_cell.angle_beta   90.00
_cell.angle_gamma   90.00
#
_symmetry.space_group_name_H-M   'P 1'
#
loop_
_entity.id
_entity.type
_entity.pdbx_description
1 polymer ?
#
loop_
_entity_poly.entity_id
_entity_poly.type
_entity_poly.pdbx_seq_one_letter_code
_entity_poly.pdbx_strand_id
1 'polypeptide(L)'
;DGLKIFPASLLGLDGLRAIRAVLPIGTQVYAVGGADHTNFAEWIGASANGFGIGSALYKPGFTPAEVATRAKAMVQAYDKAKLG
;
A
#
# COMPACT_ATOMS: atom_id res chain seq x y z
N ASP A 1 -12.71 -5.83 10.32
CA ASP A 1 -13.06 -5.11 9.08
C ASP A 1 -11.94 -4.17 8.63
N GLY A 2 -11.97 -3.71 7.37
CA GLY A 2 -10.95 -2.81 6.80
C GLY A 2 -11.47 -1.97 5.64
N LEU A 3 -10.96 -0.73 5.53
CA LEU A 3 -11.33 0.24 4.52
C LEU A 3 -10.26 0.35 3.44
N LYS A 4 -10.69 0.25 2.17
CA LYS A 4 -9.86 0.56 1.01
C LYS A 4 -9.98 2.04 0.67
N ILE A 5 -8.85 2.74 0.60
CA ILE A 5 -8.78 4.11 0.09
C ILE A 5 -8.30 4.05 -1.35
N PHE A 6 -9.14 4.49 -2.28
CA PHE A 6 -8.89 4.37 -3.70
C PHE A 6 -9.45 5.56 -4.50
N PRO A 7 -8.69 6.12 -5.45
CA PRO A 7 -7.27 5.88 -5.71
C PRO A 7 -6.39 6.62 -4.70
N ALA A 8 -5.59 5.89 -3.91
CA ALA A 8 -4.77 6.47 -2.85
C ALA A 8 -3.81 7.55 -3.36
N SER A 9 -3.22 7.36 -4.55
CA SER A 9 -2.35 8.35 -5.20
C SER A 9 -2.99 9.71 -5.43
N LEU A 10 -4.32 9.78 -5.64
CA LEU A 10 -5.01 11.06 -5.86
C LEU A 10 -5.17 11.84 -4.55
N LEU A 11 -5.42 11.14 -3.44
CA LEU A 11 -5.46 11.75 -2.12
C LEU A 11 -4.06 12.10 -1.60
N GLY A 12 -3.06 11.31 -1.99
CA GLY A 12 -1.71 11.41 -1.47
C GLY A 12 -1.61 11.05 0.01
N LEU A 13 -0.40 11.21 0.56
CA LEU A 13 -0.11 10.91 1.96
C LEU A 13 -0.93 11.82 2.90
N ASP A 14 -1.09 13.09 2.55
CA ASP A 14 -1.81 14.06 3.38
C ASP A 14 -3.32 13.81 3.40
N GLY A 15 -3.91 13.44 2.26
CA GLY A 15 -5.32 13.04 2.22
C GLY A 15 -5.58 11.79 3.06
N LEU A 16 -4.65 10.82 3.07
CA LEU A 16 -4.75 9.65 3.94
C LEU A 16 -4.70 10.04 5.42
N ARG A 17 -3.76 10.92 5.83
CA ARG A 17 -3.67 11.43 7.20
C ARG A 17 -4.94 12.16 7.62
N ALA A 18 -5.50 13.00 6.74
CA ALA A 18 -6.72 13.75 7.00
C ALA A 18 -7.92 12.81 7.24
N ILE A 19 -8.09 11.77 6.41
CA ILE A 19 -9.12 10.76 6.62
C ILE A 19 -8.88 10.01 7.93
N ARG A 20 -7.64 9.62 8.21
CA ARG A 20 -7.28 8.86 9.42
C ARG A 20 -7.69 9.59 10.70
N ALA A 21 -7.60 10.91 10.72
CA ALA A 21 -7.90 11.74 11.89
C ALA A 21 -9.37 11.66 12.35
N VAL A 22 -10.30 11.26 11.47
CA VAL A 22 -11.74 11.20 11.77
C VAL A 22 -12.28 9.77 11.91
N LEU A 23 -11.44 8.75 11.68
CA LEU A 23 -11.88 7.35 11.78
C LEU A 23 -11.82 6.84 13.23
N PRO A 24 -12.72 5.92 13.62
CA PRO A 24 -12.62 5.25 14.90
C PRO A 24 -11.26 4.57 15.11
N ILE A 25 -10.76 4.60 16.34
CA ILE A 25 -9.50 3.93 16.72
C ILE A 25 -9.60 2.44 16.37
N GLY A 26 -8.52 1.90 15.79
CA GLY A 26 -8.42 0.50 15.39
C GLY A 26 -8.94 0.19 13.99
N THR A 27 -9.62 1.13 13.32
CA THR A 27 -10.05 0.97 11.92
C THR A 27 -8.84 0.64 11.04
N GLN A 28 -8.87 -0.47 10.31
CA GLN A 28 -7.80 -0.81 9.38
C GLN A 28 -7.98 -0.07 8.07
N VAL A 29 -6.93 0.59 7.58
CA VAL A 29 -6.95 1.40 6.36
C VAL A 29 -5.89 0.91 5.38
N TYR A 30 -6.29 0.65 4.14
CA TYR A 30 -5.43 0.08 3.11
C TYR A 30 -5.32 1.03 1.91
N ALA A 31 -4.09 1.44 1.56
CA ALA A 31 -3.83 2.28 0.41
C ALA A 31 -3.86 1.45 -0.87
N VAL A 32 -4.73 1.81 -1.82
CA VAL A 32 -4.90 1.08 -3.09
C VAL A 32 -4.88 2.07 -4.26
N GLY A 33 -4.06 1.78 -5.26
CA GLY A 33 -3.82 2.67 -6.40
C GLY A 33 -2.65 3.62 -6.13
N GLY A 34 -1.53 3.36 -6.83
CA GLY A 34 -0.27 4.12 -6.71
C GLY A 34 0.68 3.66 -5.58
N ALA A 35 0.37 2.56 -4.89
CA ALA A 35 1.29 1.94 -3.93
C ALA A 35 2.16 0.86 -4.61
N ASP A 36 3.46 0.86 -4.32
CA ASP A 36 4.40 -0.21 -4.68
C ASP A 36 5.59 -0.27 -3.70
N HIS A 37 6.49 -1.23 -3.91
CA HIS A 37 7.64 -1.48 -3.03
C HIS A 37 8.55 -0.27 -2.77
N THR A 38 8.52 0.76 -3.62
CA THR A 38 9.35 1.95 -3.46
C THR A 38 8.79 2.97 -2.46
N ASN A 39 7.49 2.90 -2.13
CA ASN A 39 6.81 3.93 -1.33
C ASN A 39 6.05 3.41 -0.09
N PHE A 40 6.19 2.13 0.27
CA PHE A 40 5.48 1.57 1.42
C PHE A 40 5.80 2.27 2.76
N ALA A 41 7.05 2.67 2.98
CA ALA A 41 7.44 3.37 4.20
C ALA A 41 6.70 4.71 4.35
N GLU A 42 6.55 5.46 3.26
CA GLU A 42 5.84 6.74 3.26
C GLU A 42 4.35 6.56 3.59
N TRP A 43 3.70 5.59 2.96
CA TRP A 43 2.29 5.28 3.23
C TRP A 43 2.05 4.76 4.65
N ILE A 44 2.95 3.92 5.17
CA ILE A 44 2.89 3.45 6.57
C ILE A 44 3.09 4.64 7.52
N GLY A 45 4.03 5.54 7.23
CA GLY A 45 4.21 6.80 7.95
C GLY A 45 3.01 7.74 7.86
N ALA A 46 2.21 7.63 6.80
CA ALA A 46 0.90 8.28 6.66
C ALA A 46 -0.26 7.49 7.32
N SER A 47 0.07 6.51 8.17
CA SER A 47 -0.85 5.66 8.94
C SER A 47 -1.62 4.60 8.15
N ALA A 48 -1.15 4.20 6.96
CA ALA A 48 -1.69 3.01 6.29
C ALA A 48 -1.39 1.74 7.10
N ASN A 49 -2.41 0.89 7.28
CA ASN A 49 -2.24 -0.43 7.88
C ASN A 49 -1.67 -1.44 6.87
N GLY A 50 -2.00 -1.27 5.59
CA GLY A 50 -1.48 -2.12 4.52
C GLY A 50 -1.84 -1.60 3.14
N PHE A 51 -1.78 -2.49 2.16
CA PHE A 51 -1.85 -2.13 0.75
C PHE A 51 -2.71 -3.10 -0.06
N GLY A 52 -3.35 -2.58 -1.09
CA GLY A 52 -3.84 -3.38 -2.20
C GLY A 52 -3.00 -3.07 -3.44
N ILE A 53 -2.34 -4.09 -3.98
CA ILE A 53 -1.42 -3.92 -5.12
C ILE A 53 -2.05 -4.47 -6.39
N GLY A 54 -2.25 -3.60 -7.37
CA GLY A 54 -2.75 -3.96 -8.70
C GLY A 54 -1.63 -4.05 -9.73
N SER A 55 -1.61 -3.10 -10.66
CA SER A 55 -0.71 -3.07 -11.82
C SER A 55 0.79 -3.07 -11.50
N ALA A 56 1.17 -2.71 -10.27
CA ALA A 56 2.55 -2.79 -9.82
C ALA A 56 3.02 -4.25 -9.64
N LEU A 57 2.11 -5.13 -9.23
CA LEU A 57 2.35 -6.57 -9.04
C LEU A 57 2.10 -7.35 -10.33
N TYR A 58 0.96 -7.12 -10.97
CA TYR A 58 0.52 -7.88 -12.14
C TYR A 58 -0.12 -6.99 -13.21
N LYS A 59 0.22 -7.27 -14.47
CA LYS A 59 -0.52 -6.82 -15.66
C LYS A 59 -0.71 -8.03 -16.59
N PRO A 60 -1.76 -8.04 -17.42
CA PRO A 60 -1.90 -9.04 -18.48
C PRO A 60 -0.61 -9.16 -19.29
N GLY A 61 -0.16 -10.39 -19.53
CA GLY A 61 1.09 -10.69 -20.22
C GLY A 61 2.31 -10.91 -19.32
N PHE A 62 2.24 -10.61 -18.02
CA PHE A 62 3.33 -10.97 -17.10
C PHE A 62 3.38 -12.48 -16.87
N THR A 63 4.59 -13.01 -16.91
CA THR A 63 4.89 -14.40 -16.59
C THR A 63 4.85 -14.65 -15.07
N PRO A 64 4.62 -15.90 -14.62
CA PRO A 64 4.70 -16.24 -13.21
C PRO A 64 6.03 -15.85 -12.56
N ALA A 65 7.15 -15.94 -13.29
CA ALA A 65 8.47 -15.58 -12.78
C ALA A 65 8.61 -14.06 -12.52
N GLU A 66 8.08 -13.22 -13.42
CA GLU A 66 8.07 -11.77 -13.22
C GLU A 66 7.19 -11.36 -12.03
N VAL A 67 6.02 -11.97 -11.89
CA VAL A 67 5.13 -11.74 -10.75
C VAL A 67 5.81 -12.17 -9.45
N ALA A 68 6.48 -13.32 -9.43
CA ALA A 68 7.21 -13.81 -8.26
C ALA A 68 8.35 -12.86 -7.86
N THR A 69 9.12 -12.34 -8.81
CA THR A 69 10.19 -11.36 -8.54
C THR A 69 9.63 -10.07 -7.94
N ARG A 70 8.54 -9.54 -8.50
CA ARG A 70 7.87 -8.34 -7.99
C ARG A 70 7.29 -8.55 -6.60
N ALA A 71 6.62 -9.68 -6.38
CA ALA A 71 6.05 -10.05 -5.08
C ALA A 71 7.13 -10.12 -4.00
N LYS A 72 8.27 -10.76 -4.29
CA LYS A 72 9.41 -10.83 -3.36
C LYS A 72 9.94 -9.45 -3.00
N ALA A 73 10.11 -8.57 -3.98
CA ALA A 73 10.55 -7.20 -3.74
C ALA A 73 9.55 -6.42 -2.86
N MET A 74 8.25 -6.60 -3.09
CA MET A 74 7.20 -5.98 -2.28
C MET A 74 7.18 -6.48 -0.85
N VAL A 75 7.28 -7.80 -0.63
CA VAL A 75 7.32 -8.38 0.72
C VAL A 75 8.55 -7.85 1.47
N GLN A 76 9.74 -7.88 0.85
CA GLN A 76 10.96 -7.35 1.46
C GLN A 76 10.85 -5.87 1.84
N ALA A 77 10.27 -5.05 0.95
CA ALA A 77 10.07 -3.63 1.23
C ALA A 77 9.04 -3.39 2.34
N TYR A 78 7.96 -4.17 2.37
CA TYR A 78 6.93 -4.08 3.41
C TYR A 78 7.50 -4.47 4.78
N ASP A 79 8.22 -5.58 4.87
CA ASP A 79 8.85 -6.06 6.09
C ASP A 79 9.86 -5.03 6.62
N LYS A 80 10.71 -4.49 5.73
CA LYS A 80 11.64 -3.41 6.08
C LYS A 80 10.92 -2.17 6.61
N ALA A 81 9.80 -1.78 6.00
CA ALA A 81 9.04 -0.60 6.38
C ALA A 81 8.20 -0.78 7.66
N LYS A 82 7.91 -2.02 8.09
CA LYS A 82 7.16 -2.33 9.32
C LYS A 82 8.05 -2.64 10.51
N LEU A 83 9.25 -3.15 10.28
CA LEU A 83 10.20 -3.55 11.33
C LEU A 83 11.25 -2.47 11.66
N GLY A 84 11.45 -1.49 10.77
CA GLY A 84 12.29 -0.32 11.01
C GLY A 84 11.49 0.84 11.60
#